data_AF-A0A946UMJ5-F1
#
_entry.id   AF-A0A946UMJ5-F1
#
_cell.length_a   1.000
_cell.length_b   1.000
_cell.length_c   1.000
_cell.angle_alpha   90.00
_cell.angle_beta   90.00
_cell.angle_gamma   90.00
#
_symmetry.space_group_name_H-M   'P 1'
#
loop_
_entity.id
_entity.type
_entity.pdbx_description
1 polymer ?
#
loop_
_entity_poly.entity_id
_entity_poly.type
_entity_poly.pdbx_seq_one_letter_code
_entity_poly.pdbx_strand_id
1 'polypeptide(L)'
;MNDFFTYPFQAGPMALLGLSILLSAILTSGLLGILAAVFITLLQLKYGFNVIAAMSEGEFQAPSLPGTITESGYNIVFKQFAVVVIMFIVTTRAGATFGSILAVPLAVIFFLVLPMSMIVLATERSLRAALNPVVVVTSVYRIGWPYLLVYLYLLMMISCSATFGQMTYEFAGAGAAQVITSASGYYFALVMYSLMGYMAYQYRHRLPFGGPALELSDAPEESGEDPRIHVLLQQGEYARAMDLLASSWKDGAQPAAMIEKYVKIARFAGAWEHVRGRLTSLLAGLLKAERTQSVPPLLRDLFAAQPEFEIGNTTLALRVADAVRERGDSKLAVRLLQNQHKLTKDSKLQRESIGKLADILEADLERPDIAAKYRALREKIPEKPAPDDDGLSLAD
;
A
#
# COMPACT_ATOMS: atom_id res chain seq x y z
N MET A 1 -4.16 7.42 -15.83
CA MET A 1 -4.95 6.28 -16.36
C MET A 1 -4.15 5.36 -17.30
N ASN A 2 -2.84 5.62 -17.56
CA ASN A 2 -1.98 4.81 -18.43
C ASN A 2 -0.88 3.99 -17.70
N ASP A 3 -0.85 3.96 -16.36
CA ASP A 3 0.33 3.44 -15.64
C ASP A 3 0.41 1.90 -15.53
N PHE A 4 -0.66 1.16 -15.80
CA PHE A 4 -0.65 -0.32 -15.65
C PHE A 4 0.14 -1.04 -16.74
N PHE A 5 0.06 -0.53 -17.98
CA PHE A 5 0.79 -1.07 -19.12
C PHE A 5 2.27 -0.67 -19.09
N THR A 6 2.58 0.42 -18.42
CA THR A 6 3.95 0.88 -18.19
C THR A 6 4.59 0.19 -16.98
N TYR A 7 3.80 -0.42 -16.09
CA TYR A 7 4.27 -1.11 -14.89
C TYR A 7 5.38 -2.15 -15.16
N PRO A 8 5.29 -3.03 -16.19
CA PRO A 8 6.35 -3.99 -16.49
C PRO A 8 7.66 -3.35 -16.97
N PHE A 9 7.66 -2.06 -17.33
CA PHE A 9 8.86 -1.33 -17.76
C PHE A 9 9.64 -0.69 -16.61
N GLN A 10 9.20 -0.89 -15.36
CA GLN A 10 9.97 -0.50 -14.19
C GLN A 10 11.18 -1.44 -14.00
N ALA A 11 12.20 -1.01 -13.26
CA ALA A 11 13.49 -1.70 -13.18
C ALA A 11 13.41 -3.15 -12.68
N GLY A 12 12.61 -3.41 -11.64
CA GLY A 12 12.41 -4.76 -11.09
C GLY A 12 11.73 -5.72 -12.09
N PRO A 13 10.53 -5.39 -12.59
CA PRO A 13 9.82 -6.21 -13.57
C PRO A 13 10.62 -6.43 -14.87
N MET A 14 11.32 -5.40 -15.38
CA MET A 14 12.18 -5.51 -16.56
C MET A 14 13.31 -6.52 -16.37
N ALA A 15 14.00 -6.48 -15.22
CA ALA A 15 15.09 -7.41 -14.95
C ALA A 15 14.58 -8.87 -14.86
N LEU A 16 13.41 -9.09 -14.27
CA LEU A 16 12.76 -10.40 -14.22
C LEU A 16 12.32 -10.88 -15.61
N LEU A 17 11.80 -9.97 -16.45
CA LEU A 17 11.44 -10.26 -17.83
C LEU A 17 12.68 -10.63 -18.65
N GLY A 18 13.77 -9.87 -18.52
CA GLY A 18 15.05 -10.18 -19.15
C GLY A 18 15.61 -11.54 -18.71
N LEU A 19 15.55 -11.84 -17.41
CA LEU A 19 15.95 -13.15 -16.87
C LEU A 19 15.09 -14.28 -17.46
N SER A 20 13.78 -14.05 -17.62
CA SER A 20 12.84 -15.01 -18.19
C SER A 20 13.12 -15.28 -19.67
N ILE A 21 13.47 -14.26 -20.43
CA ILE A 21 13.90 -14.37 -21.84
C ILE A 21 15.22 -15.14 -21.95
N LEU A 22 16.22 -14.74 -21.17
CA LEU A 22 17.54 -15.39 -21.15
C LEU A 22 17.41 -16.86 -20.80
N LEU A 23 16.64 -17.18 -19.75
CA LEU A 23 16.45 -18.56 -19.36
C LEU A 23 15.69 -19.35 -20.43
N SER A 24 14.67 -18.76 -21.06
CA SER A 24 13.93 -19.41 -22.15
C SER A 24 14.79 -19.66 -23.39
N ALA A 25 15.78 -18.81 -23.67
CA ALA A 25 16.71 -18.98 -24.78
C ALA A 25 17.81 -20.02 -24.51
N ILE A 26 18.22 -20.17 -23.25
CA ILE A 26 19.30 -21.07 -22.82
C ILE A 26 18.77 -22.44 -22.40
N LEU A 27 17.47 -22.56 -22.09
CA LEU A 27 16.86 -23.82 -21.66
C LEU A 27 17.02 -24.89 -22.74
N THR A 28 17.96 -25.78 -22.51
CA THR A 28 18.13 -27.02 -23.26
C THR A 28 17.35 -28.13 -22.54
N SER A 29 16.82 -29.07 -23.31
CA SER A 29 16.10 -30.24 -22.81
C SER A 29 16.95 -31.01 -21.80
N GLY A 30 16.50 -31.10 -20.54
CA GLY A 30 17.20 -31.80 -19.46
C GLY A 30 16.71 -31.42 -18.05
N LEU A 31 17.11 -32.20 -17.04
CA LEU A 31 16.68 -32.00 -15.64
C LEU A 31 17.06 -30.62 -15.09
N LEU A 32 18.28 -30.14 -15.40
CA LEU A 32 18.75 -28.81 -15.00
C LEU A 32 17.88 -27.69 -15.58
N GLY A 33 17.50 -27.80 -16.85
CA GLY A 33 16.61 -26.83 -17.50
C GLY A 33 15.23 -26.79 -16.83
N ILE A 34 14.65 -27.97 -16.56
CA ILE A 34 13.35 -28.07 -15.86
C ILE A 34 13.44 -27.44 -14.46
N LEU A 35 14.48 -27.74 -13.68
CA LEU A 35 14.67 -27.17 -12.35
C LEU A 35 14.82 -25.64 -12.40
N ALA A 36 15.57 -25.12 -13.36
CA ALA A 36 15.73 -23.68 -13.55
C ALA A 36 14.40 -23.01 -13.95
N ALA A 37 13.63 -23.63 -14.84
CA ALA A 37 12.31 -23.13 -15.24
C ALA A 37 11.35 -23.09 -14.05
N VAL A 38 11.28 -24.18 -13.28
CA VAL A 38 10.46 -24.23 -12.05
C VAL A 38 10.87 -23.13 -11.07
N PHE A 39 12.17 -22.96 -10.83
CA PHE A 39 12.68 -21.92 -9.93
C PHE A 39 12.27 -20.51 -10.39
N ILE A 40 12.42 -20.20 -11.68
CA ILE A 40 11.98 -18.91 -12.23
C ILE A 40 10.48 -18.74 -12.10
N THR A 41 9.67 -19.75 -12.43
CA THR A 41 8.21 -19.66 -12.29
C THR A 41 7.81 -19.40 -10.83
N LEU A 42 8.46 -20.04 -9.86
CA LEU A 42 8.22 -19.78 -8.44
C LEU A 42 8.61 -18.35 -8.05
N LEU A 43 9.72 -17.84 -8.56
CA LEU A 43 10.16 -16.46 -8.33
C LEU A 43 9.18 -15.45 -8.95
N GLN A 44 8.74 -15.69 -10.19
CA GLN A 44 7.75 -14.88 -10.89
C GLN A 44 6.41 -14.84 -10.15
N LEU A 45 5.94 -16.00 -9.66
CA LEU A 45 4.72 -16.10 -8.84
C LEU A 45 4.87 -15.31 -7.55
N LYS A 46 5.97 -15.49 -6.81
CA LYS A 46 6.24 -14.72 -5.59
C LYS A 46 6.28 -13.23 -5.86
N TYR A 47 6.98 -12.82 -6.91
CA TYR A 47 7.04 -11.43 -7.33
C TYR A 47 5.65 -10.89 -7.65
N GLY A 48 4.83 -11.63 -8.39
CA GLY A 48 3.45 -11.30 -8.68
C GLY A 48 2.61 -11.07 -7.42
N PHE A 49 2.72 -11.94 -6.41
CA PHE A 49 2.06 -11.75 -5.12
C PHE A 49 2.52 -10.48 -4.39
N ASN A 50 3.82 -10.17 -4.43
CA ASN A 50 4.35 -8.93 -3.87
C ASN A 50 3.82 -7.70 -4.63
N VAL A 51 3.67 -7.78 -5.96
CA VAL A 51 3.03 -6.74 -6.76
C VAL A 51 1.58 -6.53 -6.34
N ILE A 52 0.78 -7.60 -6.20
CA ILE A 52 -0.63 -7.48 -5.76
C ILE A 52 -0.68 -6.81 -4.38
N ALA A 53 0.15 -7.27 -3.43
CA ALA A 53 0.17 -6.76 -2.06
C ALA A 53 0.53 -5.26 -2.03
N ALA A 54 1.66 -4.87 -2.63
CA ALA A 54 2.09 -3.47 -2.68
C ALA A 54 1.03 -2.56 -3.34
N MET A 55 0.52 -2.97 -4.50
CA MET A 55 -0.50 -2.21 -5.22
C MET A 55 -1.82 -2.12 -4.45
N SER A 56 -2.18 -3.14 -3.66
CA SER A 56 -3.39 -3.13 -2.82
C SER A 56 -3.33 -2.12 -1.67
N GLU A 57 -2.12 -1.79 -1.22
CA GLU A 57 -1.85 -0.76 -0.21
C GLU A 57 -1.73 0.65 -0.83
N GLY A 58 -1.72 0.75 -2.16
CA GLY A 58 -1.56 2.01 -2.90
C GLY A 58 -0.11 2.34 -3.26
N GLU A 59 0.81 1.39 -3.07
CA GLU A 59 2.21 1.51 -3.51
C GLU A 59 2.32 1.12 -4.99
N PHE A 60 2.31 2.13 -5.87
CA PHE A 60 2.34 1.92 -7.33
C PHE A 60 3.76 1.72 -7.91
N GLN A 61 4.77 1.72 -7.06
CA GLN A 61 6.15 1.43 -7.44
C GLN A 61 6.43 -0.08 -7.36
N ALA A 62 7.16 -0.59 -8.34
CA ALA A 62 7.42 -2.02 -8.43
C ALA A 62 8.33 -2.49 -7.29
N PRO A 63 7.98 -3.60 -6.61
CA PRO A 63 8.80 -4.17 -5.55
C PRO A 63 10.23 -4.43 -6.02
N SER A 64 11.17 -4.23 -5.10
CA SER A 64 12.58 -4.52 -5.37
C SER A 64 12.78 -6.02 -5.60
N LEU A 65 13.56 -6.34 -6.63
CA LEU A 65 13.90 -7.71 -6.96
C LEU A 65 14.77 -8.39 -5.90
N PRO A 66 15.86 -7.76 -5.43
CA PRO A 66 16.68 -8.32 -4.36
C PRO A 66 15.86 -8.56 -3.08
N GLY A 67 15.00 -7.61 -2.70
CA GLY A 67 14.09 -7.77 -1.55
C GLY A 67 13.13 -8.94 -1.72
N THR A 68 12.58 -9.14 -2.92
CA THR A 68 11.72 -10.29 -3.21
C THR A 68 12.46 -11.62 -3.08
N ILE A 69 13.75 -11.69 -3.38
CA ILE A 69 14.54 -12.92 -3.25
C ILE A 69 14.88 -13.17 -1.77
N THR A 70 15.27 -12.13 -1.03
CA THR A 70 15.75 -12.25 0.36
C THR A 70 14.64 -12.33 1.41
N GLU A 71 13.45 -11.75 1.16
CA GLU A 71 12.33 -11.80 2.09
C GLU A 71 11.83 -13.23 2.33
N SER A 72 11.63 -13.60 3.59
CA SER A 72 10.90 -14.81 3.95
C SER A 72 9.44 -14.68 3.50
N GLY A 73 8.92 -15.64 2.72
CA GLY A 73 7.55 -15.53 2.22
C GLY A 73 7.16 -16.44 1.05
N TYR A 74 7.97 -17.42 0.68
CA TYR A 74 7.63 -18.38 -0.38
C TYR A 74 6.41 -19.26 -0.03
N ASN A 75 6.01 -19.30 1.23
CA ASN A 75 4.80 -19.98 1.70
C ASN A 75 3.54 -19.55 0.93
N ILE A 76 3.46 -18.31 0.45
CA ILE A 76 2.30 -17.84 -0.33
C ILE A 76 2.16 -18.57 -1.65
N VAL A 77 3.27 -18.89 -2.31
CA VAL A 77 3.26 -19.61 -3.59
C VAL A 77 2.74 -21.04 -3.38
N PHE A 78 3.19 -21.72 -2.32
CA PHE A 78 2.67 -23.03 -1.95
C PHE A 78 1.19 -23.00 -1.59
N LYS A 79 0.73 -21.95 -0.89
CA LYS A 79 -0.71 -21.75 -0.62
C LYS A 79 -1.50 -21.59 -1.91
N GLN A 80 -0.98 -20.88 -2.92
CA GLN A 80 -1.67 -20.76 -4.22
C GLN A 80 -1.79 -22.11 -4.95
N PHE A 81 -0.73 -22.92 -4.92
CA PHE A 81 -0.82 -24.30 -5.45
C PHE A 81 -1.86 -25.12 -4.70
N ALA A 82 -1.92 -24.99 -3.38
CA ALA A 82 -2.94 -25.67 -2.57
C ALA A 82 -4.37 -25.23 -2.95
N VAL A 83 -4.60 -23.94 -3.21
CA VAL A 83 -5.90 -23.44 -3.69
C VAL A 83 -6.32 -24.16 -4.97
N VAL A 84 -5.44 -24.17 -5.97
CA VAL A 84 -5.72 -24.78 -7.28
C VAL A 84 -5.96 -26.29 -7.15
N VAL A 85 -5.13 -26.98 -6.36
CA VAL A 85 -5.28 -28.43 -6.12
C VAL A 85 -6.61 -28.74 -5.43
N ILE A 86 -6.99 -27.95 -4.41
CA ILE A 86 -8.26 -28.14 -3.70
C ILE A 86 -9.44 -27.91 -4.64
N MET A 87 -9.43 -26.83 -5.42
CA MET A 87 -10.48 -26.56 -6.43
C MET A 87 -10.59 -27.69 -7.46
N PHE A 88 -9.45 -28.22 -7.91
CA PHE A 88 -9.41 -29.35 -8.85
C PHE A 88 -9.98 -30.63 -8.24
N ILE A 89 -9.60 -30.98 -7.00
CA ILE A 89 -10.15 -32.14 -6.28
C ILE A 89 -11.66 -32.00 -6.09
N VAL A 90 -12.13 -30.83 -5.67
CA VAL A 90 -13.57 -30.57 -5.46
C VAL A 90 -14.34 -30.75 -6.77
N THR A 91 -13.82 -30.20 -7.88
CA THR A 91 -14.46 -30.29 -9.20
C THR A 91 -14.51 -31.73 -9.72
N THR A 92 -13.40 -32.45 -9.63
CA THR A 92 -13.32 -33.85 -10.09
C THR A 92 -14.17 -34.78 -9.25
N ARG A 93 -14.22 -34.61 -7.92
CA ARG A 93 -15.11 -35.38 -7.04
C ARG A 93 -16.59 -35.09 -7.28
N ALA A 94 -16.94 -33.82 -7.48
CA ALA A 94 -18.30 -33.44 -7.87
C ALA A 94 -18.69 -34.07 -9.20
N GLY A 95 -17.79 -34.06 -10.19
CA GLY A 95 -18.02 -34.73 -11.48
C GLY A 95 -18.14 -36.24 -11.40
N ALA A 96 -17.35 -36.89 -10.54
CA ALA A 96 -17.47 -38.34 -10.32
C ALA A 96 -18.80 -38.73 -9.64
N THR A 97 -19.36 -37.85 -8.81
CA THR A 97 -20.57 -38.14 -8.01
C THR A 97 -21.85 -37.73 -8.73
N PHE A 98 -21.85 -36.58 -9.39
CA PHE A 98 -23.03 -35.94 -9.98
C PHE A 98 -22.95 -35.82 -11.51
N GLY A 99 -21.87 -36.28 -12.13
CA GLY A 99 -21.64 -36.21 -13.57
C GLY A 99 -21.24 -34.81 -14.05
N SER A 100 -21.11 -34.68 -15.38
CA SER A 100 -20.63 -33.46 -16.04
C SER A 100 -21.55 -32.25 -15.83
N ILE A 101 -22.83 -32.47 -15.51
CA ILE A 101 -23.82 -31.40 -15.30
C ILE A 101 -23.45 -30.48 -14.15
N LEU A 102 -22.76 -30.99 -13.12
CA LEU A 102 -22.29 -30.20 -11.98
C LEU A 102 -20.80 -29.84 -12.12
N ALA A 103 -19.99 -30.72 -12.74
CA ALA A 103 -18.56 -30.49 -12.87
C ALA A 103 -18.23 -29.26 -13.72
N VAL A 104 -18.90 -29.10 -14.87
CA VAL A 104 -18.59 -28.02 -15.81
C VAL A 104 -18.93 -26.64 -15.23
N PRO A 105 -20.14 -26.38 -14.69
CA PRO A 105 -20.44 -25.09 -14.08
C PRO A 105 -19.52 -24.77 -12.90
N LEU A 106 -19.16 -25.78 -12.08
CA LEU A 106 -18.27 -25.59 -10.95
C LEU A 106 -16.85 -25.23 -11.38
N ALA A 107 -16.34 -25.88 -12.43
CA ALA A 107 -15.05 -25.54 -13.04
C ALA A 107 -15.06 -24.08 -13.55
N VAL A 108 -16.12 -23.66 -14.23
CA VAL A 108 -16.28 -22.29 -14.73
C VAL A 108 -16.30 -21.29 -13.57
N ILE A 109 -17.05 -21.57 -12.49
CA ILE A 109 -17.10 -20.71 -11.30
C ILE A 109 -15.72 -20.60 -10.65
N PHE A 110 -15.02 -21.71 -10.44
CA PHE A 110 -13.68 -21.69 -9.84
C PHE A 110 -12.67 -20.96 -10.71
N PHE A 111 -12.73 -21.15 -12.03
CA PHE A 111 -11.87 -20.42 -12.96
C PHE A 111 -12.15 -18.92 -12.92
N LEU A 112 -13.41 -18.50 -12.78
CA LEU A 112 -13.79 -17.10 -12.64
C LEU A 112 -13.38 -16.50 -11.29
N VAL A 113 -13.36 -17.32 -10.23
CA VAL A 113 -13.08 -16.92 -8.85
C VAL A 113 -11.57 -16.88 -8.55
N LEU A 114 -10.74 -17.58 -9.31
CA LEU A 114 -9.31 -17.73 -9.09
C LEU A 114 -8.54 -16.39 -8.95
N PRO A 115 -8.78 -15.35 -9.78
CA PRO A 115 -8.12 -14.05 -9.60
C PRO A 115 -8.46 -13.40 -8.25
N MET A 116 -9.73 -13.46 -7.82
CA MET A 116 -10.08 -12.96 -6.48
C MET A 116 -9.46 -13.80 -5.37
N SER A 117 -9.38 -15.12 -5.52
CA SER A 117 -8.67 -15.96 -4.56
C SER A 117 -7.20 -15.56 -4.43
N MET A 118 -6.54 -15.20 -5.54
CA MET A 118 -5.17 -14.68 -5.51
C MET A 118 -5.08 -13.34 -4.79
N ILE A 119 -6.03 -12.42 -5.02
CA ILE A 119 -6.09 -11.13 -4.32
C ILE A 119 -6.25 -11.32 -2.81
N VAL A 120 -7.21 -12.16 -2.40
CA VAL A 120 -7.42 -12.51 -0.98
C VAL A 120 -6.14 -13.10 -0.40
N LEU A 121 -5.51 -14.03 -1.10
CA LEU A 121 -4.30 -14.68 -0.60
C LEU A 121 -3.11 -13.70 -0.48
N ALA A 122 -3.00 -12.75 -1.41
CA ALA A 122 -1.97 -11.71 -1.40
C ALA A 122 -2.13 -10.74 -0.24
N THR A 123 -3.37 -10.35 0.04
CA THR A 123 -3.73 -9.34 1.06
C THR A 123 -3.79 -9.94 2.47
N GLU A 124 -4.43 -11.09 2.62
CA GLU A 124 -4.73 -11.71 3.92
C GLU A 124 -3.66 -12.72 4.36
N ARG A 125 -2.79 -13.15 3.43
CA ARG A 125 -1.82 -14.25 3.61
C ARG A 125 -2.46 -15.55 4.14
N SER A 126 -3.78 -15.71 4.04
CA SER A 126 -4.56 -16.80 4.63
C SER A 126 -5.16 -17.72 3.56
N LEU A 127 -4.77 -18.99 3.59
CA LEU A 127 -5.31 -20.01 2.68
C LEU A 127 -6.82 -20.24 2.91
N ARG A 128 -7.26 -20.17 4.18
CA ARG A 128 -8.67 -20.36 4.54
C ARG A 128 -9.54 -19.24 4.00
N ALA A 129 -9.06 -17.99 4.09
CA ALA A 129 -9.77 -16.84 3.52
C ALA A 129 -9.85 -16.96 1.98
N ALA A 130 -8.75 -17.33 1.34
CA ALA A 130 -8.68 -17.50 -0.13
C ALA A 130 -9.60 -18.60 -0.67
N LEU A 131 -9.89 -19.63 0.13
CA LEU A 131 -10.81 -20.71 -0.22
C LEU A 131 -12.25 -20.50 0.28
N ASN A 132 -12.51 -19.45 1.07
CA ASN A 132 -13.83 -19.23 1.62
C ASN A 132 -14.79 -18.71 0.53
N PRO A 133 -15.78 -19.51 0.09
CA PRO A 133 -16.66 -19.10 -1.00
C PRO A 133 -17.46 -17.85 -0.65
N VAL A 134 -17.81 -17.64 0.61
CA VAL A 134 -18.54 -16.44 1.05
C VAL A 134 -17.67 -15.20 0.83
N VAL A 135 -16.41 -15.25 1.27
CA VAL A 135 -15.46 -14.13 1.12
C VAL A 135 -15.25 -13.84 -0.36
N VAL A 136 -14.94 -14.86 -1.16
CA VAL A 136 -14.53 -14.64 -2.54
C VAL A 136 -15.70 -14.26 -3.45
N VAL A 137 -16.84 -14.97 -3.36
CA VAL A 137 -18.03 -14.67 -4.18
C VAL A 137 -18.62 -13.31 -3.81
N THR A 138 -18.69 -12.98 -2.51
CA THR A 138 -19.16 -11.65 -2.09
C THR A 138 -18.28 -10.56 -2.65
N SER A 139 -16.97 -10.78 -2.71
CA SER A 139 -16.05 -9.78 -3.25
C SER A 139 -16.17 -9.61 -4.75
N VAL A 140 -16.31 -10.70 -5.52
CA VAL A 140 -16.65 -10.62 -6.95
C VAL A 140 -17.94 -9.80 -7.13
N TYR A 141 -18.97 -10.07 -6.32
CA TYR A 141 -20.26 -9.38 -6.41
C TYR A 141 -20.16 -7.89 -6.04
N ARG A 142 -19.42 -7.54 -4.98
CA ARG A 142 -19.26 -6.15 -4.52
C ARG A 142 -18.41 -5.29 -5.45
N ILE A 143 -17.47 -5.90 -6.19
CA ILE A 143 -16.78 -5.23 -7.30
C ILE A 143 -17.77 -5.05 -8.47
N GLY A 144 -18.48 -6.11 -8.83
CA GLY A 144 -19.52 -6.10 -9.86
C GLY A 144 -18.93 -6.15 -11.28
N TRP A 145 -19.57 -5.44 -12.21
CA TRP A 145 -19.21 -5.44 -13.65
C TRP A 145 -17.71 -5.21 -13.96
N PRO A 146 -17.00 -4.31 -13.27
CA PRO A 146 -15.57 -4.11 -13.48
C PRO A 146 -14.70 -5.37 -13.30
N TYR A 147 -15.15 -6.33 -12.49
CA TYR A 147 -14.46 -7.61 -12.34
C TYR A 147 -14.45 -8.43 -13.64
N LEU A 148 -15.58 -8.44 -14.37
CA LEU A 148 -15.68 -9.13 -15.65
C LEU A 148 -14.80 -8.48 -16.72
N LEU A 149 -14.52 -7.18 -16.64
CA LEU A 149 -13.57 -6.51 -17.53
C LEU A 149 -12.13 -6.97 -17.29
N VAL A 150 -11.72 -7.05 -16.01
CA VAL A 150 -10.42 -7.63 -15.62
C VAL A 150 -10.29 -9.06 -16.13
N TYR A 151 -11.37 -9.83 -16.02
CA TYR A 151 -11.40 -11.21 -16.47
C TYR A 151 -11.37 -11.35 -17.99
N LEU A 152 -12.16 -10.56 -18.72
CA LEU A 152 -12.12 -10.50 -20.17
C LEU A 152 -10.73 -10.15 -20.67
N TYR A 153 -10.08 -9.20 -19.98
CA TYR A 153 -8.73 -8.79 -20.29
C TYR A 153 -7.69 -9.90 -20.06
N LEU A 154 -7.83 -10.69 -18.99
CA LEU A 154 -7.05 -11.92 -18.77
C LEU A 154 -7.17 -12.88 -19.95
N LEU A 155 -8.40 -13.16 -20.40
CA LEU A 155 -8.64 -14.06 -21.52
C LEU A 155 -8.01 -13.54 -22.81
N MET A 156 -8.20 -12.25 -23.12
CA MET A 156 -7.61 -11.61 -24.29
C MET A 156 -6.08 -11.70 -24.28
N MET A 157 -5.45 -11.47 -23.12
CA MET A 157 -4.00 -11.55 -22.97
C MET A 157 -3.44 -12.96 -23.16
N ILE A 158 -4.09 -13.96 -22.55
CA ILE A 158 -3.70 -15.37 -22.70
C ILE A 158 -3.82 -15.78 -24.18
N SER A 159 -4.94 -15.44 -24.82
CA SER A 159 -5.14 -15.70 -26.26
C SER A 159 -4.10 -14.99 -27.12
N CYS A 160 -3.81 -13.72 -26.85
CA CYS A 160 -2.81 -12.93 -27.56
C CYS A 160 -1.42 -13.59 -27.49
N SER A 161 -0.96 -13.94 -26.28
CA SER A 161 0.33 -14.62 -26.08
C SER A 161 0.39 -15.97 -26.82
N ALA A 162 -0.68 -16.76 -26.72
CA ALA A 162 -0.77 -18.05 -27.41
C ALA A 162 -0.71 -17.91 -28.94
N THR A 163 -1.47 -16.97 -29.51
CA THR A 163 -1.48 -16.72 -30.96
C THR A 163 -0.14 -16.20 -31.46
N PHE A 164 0.51 -15.27 -30.74
CA PHE A 164 1.86 -14.81 -31.10
C PHE A 164 2.89 -15.93 -31.03
N GLY A 165 2.81 -16.79 -30.01
CA GLY A 165 3.66 -17.97 -29.87
C GLY A 165 3.49 -18.92 -31.06
N GLN A 166 2.24 -19.22 -31.43
CA GLN A 166 1.93 -20.10 -32.56
C GLN A 166 2.41 -19.52 -33.90
N MET A 167 2.14 -18.24 -34.18
CA MET A 167 2.65 -17.59 -35.40
C MET A 167 4.17 -17.62 -35.44
N THR A 168 4.84 -17.32 -34.33
CA THR A 168 6.30 -17.37 -34.26
C THR A 168 6.83 -18.78 -34.49
N TYR A 169 6.13 -19.81 -34.01
CA TYR A 169 6.49 -21.19 -34.26
C TYR A 169 6.47 -21.52 -35.75
N GLU A 170 5.43 -21.06 -36.46
CA GLU A 170 5.27 -21.28 -37.89
C GLU A 170 6.33 -20.54 -38.73
N PHE A 171 6.72 -19.32 -38.35
CA PHE A 171 7.67 -18.50 -39.13
C PHE A 171 9.15 -18.62 -38.73
N ALA A 172 9.44 -18.86 -37.44
CA ALA A 172 10.78 -18.77 -36.87
C ALA A 172 11.19 -20.00 -36.03
N GLY A 173 10.33 -21.02 -35.96
CA GLY A 173 10.59 -22.28 -35.29
C GLY A 173 10.45 -22.25 -33.77
N ALA A 174 10.70 -23.40 -33.15
CA ALA A 174 10.37 -23.65 -31.74
C ALA A 174 11.11 -22.74 -30.74
N GLY A 175 12.39 -22.46 -30.98
CA GLY A 175 13.19 -21.63 -30.07
C GLY A 175 12.68 -20.19 -29.98
N ALA A 176 12.42 -19.56 -31.12
CA ALA A 176 11.87 -18.21 -31.17
C ALA A 176 10.45 -18.16 -30.56
N ALA A 177 9.62 -19.16 -30.85
CA ALA A 177 8.28 -19.28 -30.29
C ALA A 177 8.28 -19.37 -28.76
N GLN A 178 9.19 -20.17 -28.20
CA GLN A 178 9.35 -20.30 -26.75
C GLN A 178 9.73 -18.97 -26.11
N VAL A 179 10.70 -18.25 -26.68
CA VAL A 179 11.12 -16.94 -26.18
C VAL A 179 9.98 -15.93 -26.22
N ILE A 180 9.26 -15.82 -27.35
CA ILE A 180 8.15 -14.88 -27.50
C ILE A 180 7.00 -15.22 -26.56
N THR A 181 6.67 -16.51 -26.41
CA THR A 181 5.61 -16.95 -25.50
C THR A 181 5.96 -16.66 -24.05
N SER A 182 7.19 -16.95 -23.62
CA SER A 182 7.66 -16.64 -22.26
C SER A 182 7.68 -15.14 -21.98
N ALA A 183 8.19 -14.34 -22.92
CA ALA A 183 8.29 -12.89 -22.79
C ALA A 183 6.91 -12.24 -22.69
N SER A 184 6.03 -12.54 -23.65
CA SER A 184 4.67 -12.01 -23.68
C SER A 184 3.83 -12.53 -22.52
N GLY A 185 3.94 -13.81 -22.18
CA GLY A 185 3.22 -14.43 -21.07
C GLY A 185 3.59 -13.79 -19.74
N TYR A 186 4.88 -13.56 -19.47
CA TYR A 186 5.30 -12.92 -18.23
C TYR A 186 4.96 -11.43 -18.18
N TYR A 187 5.11 -10.71 -19.31
CA TYR A 187 4.65 -9.33 -19.43
C TYR A 187 3.16 -9.22 -19.07
N PHE A 188 2.31 -10.05 -19.68
CA PHE A 188 0.88 -10.02 -19.40
C PHE A 188 0.52 -10.46 -17.98
N ALA A 189 1.25 -11.44 -17.42
CA ALA A 189 1.09 -11.83 -16.02
C ALA A 189 1.37 -10.65 -15.07
N LEU A 190 2.43 -9.86 -15.32
CA LEU A 190 2.74 -8.67 -14.54
C LEU A 190 1.65 -7.60 -14.61
N VAL A 191 1.12 -7.34 -15.82
CA VAL A 191 -0.01 -6.41 -15.98
C VAL A 191 -1.25 -6.94 -15.24
N MET A 192 -1.48 -8.26 -15.24
CA MET A 192 -2.58 -8.85 -14.49
C MET A 192 -2.38 -8.71 -12.98
N TYR A 193 -1.16 -8.95 -12.46
CA TYR A 193 -0.85 -8.76 -11.04
C TYR A 193 -1.04 -7.29 -10.60
N SER A 194 -0.58 -6.34 -11.41
CA SER A 194 -0.76 -4.91 -11.11
C SER A 194 -2.24 -4.49 -11.16
N LEU A 195 -3.01 -5.02 -12.13
CA LEU A 195 -4.45 -4.78 -12.25
C LEU A 195 -5.23 -5.38 -11.06
N MET A 196 -4.87 -6.58 -10.62
CA MET A 196 -5.46 -7.24 -9.46
C MET A 196 -5.20 -6.46 -8.16
N GLY A 197 -3.95 -6.01 -7.94
CA GLY A 197 -3.62 -5.20 -6.77
C GLY A 197 -4.30 -3.82 -6.81
N TYR A 198 -4.35 -3.18 -7.98
CA TYR A 198 -5.09 -1.93 -8.16
C TYR A 198 -6.59 -2.09 -7.90
N MET A 199 -7.19 -3.18 -8.37
CA MET A 199 -8.60 -3.48 -8.11
C MET A 199 -8.84 -3.67 -6.61
N ALA A 200 -7.94 -4.37 -5.91
CA ALA A 200 -8.01 -4.50 -4.46
C ALA A 200 -7.96 -3.13 -3.76
N TYR A 201 -7.05 -2.24 -4.19
CA TYR A 201 -6.95 -0.87 -3.69
C TYR A 201 -8.20 -0.03 -3.98
N GLN A 202 -8.67 -0.02 -5.23
CA GLN A 202 -9.80 0.79 -5.68
C GLN A 202 -11.11 0.40 -4.96
N TYR A 203 -11.30 -0.91 -4.73
CA TYR A 203 -12.50 -1.46 -4.08
C TYR A 203 -12.29 -1.80 -2.60
N ARG A 204 -11.16 -1.41 -1.98
CA ARG A 204 -10.82 -1.75 -0.58
C ARG A 204 -11.92 -1.45 0.44
N HIS A 205 -12.69 -0.38 0.22
CA HIS A 205 -13.80 0.01 1.11
C HIS A 205 -15.05 -0.84 0.94
N ARG A 206 -15.16 -1.58 -0.18
CA ARG A 206 -16.27 -2.48 -0.47
C ARG A 206 -15.90 -3.93 -0.17
N LEU A 207 -14.62 -4.30 -0.16
CA LEU A 207 -14.21 -5.67 0.09
C LEU A 207 -14.41 -6.07 1.57
N PRO A 208 -14.82 -7.31 1.86
CA PRO A 208 -14.92 -7.84 3.22
C PRO A 208 -13.55 -8.22 3.81
N PHE A 209 -12.48 -7.97 3.09
CA PHE A 209 -11.09 -8.36 3.37
C PHE A 209 -10.16 -7.25 2.82
N GLY A 210 -8.89 -7.22 3.24
CA GLY A 210 -7.92 -6.22 2.74
C GLY A 210 -8.29 -4.76 3.07
N GLY A 211 -9.22 -4.56 4.00
CA GLY A 211 -9.52 -3.28 4.60
C GLY A 211 -8.90 -3.20 6.01
N PRO A 212 -8.88 -2.00 6.61
CA PRO A 212 -8.47 -1.81 8.01
C PRO A 212 -9.08 -2.84 8.95
N ALA A 213 -10.31 -3.31 8.70
CA ALA A 213 -10.97 -4.34 9.51
C ALA A 213 -10.16 -5.63 9.73
N LEU A 214 -9.32 -6.06 8.78
CA LEU A 214 -8.47 -7.25 8.98
C LEU A 214 -7.25 -6.93 9.84
N GLU A 215 -6.55 -5.84 9.52
CA GLU A 215 -5.38 -5.39 10.27
C GLU A 215 -5.75 -4.82 11.67
N LEU A 216 -7.03 -4.48 11.87
CA LEU A 216 -7.63 -4.11 13.15
C LEU A 216 -8.11 -5.34 13.92
N SER A 217 -8.37 -6.45 13.22
CA SER A 217 -8.77 -7.75 13.78
C SER A 217 -7.61 -8.72 13.94
N ASP A 218 -6.36 -8.31 13.74
CA ASP A 218 -5.24 -9.12 14.20
C ASP A 218 -5.36 -9.30 15.72
N ALA A 219 -5.00 -10.50 16.19
CA ALA A 219 -4.99 -10.83 17.62
C ALA A 219 -4.19 -9.75 18.39
N PRO A 220 -4.53 -9.48 19.67
CA PRO A 220 -3.76 -8.51 20.46
C PRO A 220 -2.28 -8.86 20.32
N GLU A 221 -1.51 -7.97 19.68
CA GLU A 221 -0.06 -8.09 19.68
C GLU A 221 0.37 -8.24 21.13
N GLU A 222 1.48 -8.94 21.40
CA GLU A 222 2.03 -9.17 22.75
C GLU A 222 2.43 -7.86 23.50
N SER A 223 1.94 -6.70 23.06
CA SER A 223 2.25 -5.34 23.53
C SER A 223 1.38 -4.82 24.68
N GLY A 224 0.55 -5.67 25.31
CA GLY A 224 -0.28 -5.25 26.45
C GLY A 224 -1.53 -4.46 26.06
N GLU A 225 -2.04 -4.69 24.84
CA GLU A 225 -3.31 -4.14 24.37
C GLU A 225 -4.51 -4.74 25.13
N ASP A 226 -5.51 -3.92 25.45
CA ASP A 226 -6.74 -4.40 26.08
C ASP A 226 -7.53 -5.29 25.09
N PRO A 227 -7.80 -6.56 25.42
CA PRO A 227 -8.49 -7.49 24.53
C PRO A 227 -9.90 -7.03 24.15
N ARG A 228 -10.50 -6.12 24.91
CA ARG A 228 -11.81 -5.53 24.58
C ARG A 228 -11.77 -4.67 23.32
N ILE A 229 -10.62 -4.08 22.97
CA ILE A 229 -10.47 -3.31 21.72
C ILE A 229 -10.78 -4.21 20.52
N HIS A 230 -10.26 -5.44 20.52
CA HIS A 230 -10.52 -6.42 19.46
C HIS A 230 -12.02 -6.80 19.38
N VAL A 231 -12.67 -7.00 20.52
CA VAL A 231 -14.12 -7.30 20.56
C VAL A 231 -14.95 -6.14 20.01
N LEU A 232 -14.63 -4.90 20.41
CA LEU A 232 -15.33 -3.70 19.91
C LEU A 232 -15.16 -3.52 18.40
N LEU A 233 -13.97 -3.83 17.87
CA LEU A 233 -13.69 -3.79 16.43
C LEU A 233 -14.51 -4.84 15.66
N GLN A 234 -14.64 -6.05 16.19
CA GLN A 234 -15.51 -7.09 15.61
C GLN A 234 -17.00 -6.72 15.65
N GLN A 235 -17.43 -6.02 16.71
CA GLN A 235 -18.80 -5.56 16.88
C GLN A 235 -19.13 -4.30 16.05
N GLY A 236 -18.15 -3.71 15.36
CA GLY A 236 -18.32 -2.48 14.60
C GLY A 236 -18.40 -1.21 15.45
N GLU A 237 -18.07 -1.30 16.75
CA GLU A 237 -18.09 -0.17 17.68
C GLU A 237 -16.78 0.63 17.62
N TYR A 238 -16.48 1.20 16.44
CA TYR A 238 -15.18 1.86 16.16
C TYR A 238 -14.89 3.07 17.07
N ALA A 239 -15.89 3.90 17.36
CA ALA A 239 -15.71 5.07 18.23
C ALA A 239 -15.28 4.65 19.65
N ARG A 240 -15.94 3.64 20.22
CA ARG A 240 -15.61 3.10 21.54
C ARG A 240 -14.26 2.40 21.55
N ALA A 241 -13.91 1.69 20.46
CA ALA A 241 -12.58 1.10 20.31
C ALA A 241 -11.49 2.19 20.33
N MET A 242 -11.72 3.31 19.64
CA MET A 242 -10.80 4.45 19.64
C MET A 242 -10.69 5.12 21.02
N ASP A 243 -11.81 5.30 21.72
CA ASP A 243 -11.81 5.88 23.07
C ASP A 243 -11.06 4.98 24.06
N LEU A 244 -11.28 3.67 23.99
CA LEU A 244 -10.58 2.70 24.84
C LEU A 244 -9.09 2.67 24.55
N LEU A 245 -8.70 2.67 23.27
CA LEU A 245 -7.30 2.72 22.85
C LEU A 245 -6.63 4.03 23.25
N ALA A 246 -7.35 5.15 23.22
CA ALA A 246 -6.86 6.44 23.72
C ALA A 246 -6.73 6.46 25.25
N SER A 247 -7.62 5.77 25.98
CA SER A 247 -7.58 5.69 27.44
C SER A 247 -6.43 4.82 27.97
N SER A 248 -5.92 3.88 27.15
CA SER A 248 -4.79 3.03 27.52
C SER A 248 -3.42 3.72 27.38
N TRP A 249 -3.36 4.95 26.87
CA TRP A 249 -2.11 5.69 26.74
C TRP A 249 -1.63 6.16 28.13
N LYS A 250 -0.48 5.66 28.58
CA LYS A 250 0.16 6.11 29.83
C LYS A 250 0.96 7.40 29.61
N ASP A 251 0.76 8.40 30.49
CA ASP A 251 1.59 9.60 30.71
C ASP A 251 2.48 10.04 29.53
N GLY A 252 1.85 10.32 28.37
CA GLY A 252 2.52 10.88 27.20
C GLY A 252 3.44 9.92 26.41
N ALA A 253 3.53 8.64 26.78
CA ALA A 253 4.27 7.62 26.05
C ALA A 253 3.31 6.67 25.33
N GLN A 254 3.08 6.96 24.04
CA GLN A 254 2.27 6.13 23.16
C GLN A 254 3.21 5.24 22.33
N PRO A 255 3.11 3.91 22.41
CA PRO A 255 3.78 3.03 21.47
C PRO A 255 3.35 3.41 20.04
N ALA A 256 4.31 3.54 19.12
CA ALA A 256 3.99 3.95 17.75
C ALA A 256 2.98 3.01 17.07
N ALA A 257 3.03 1.72 17.38
CA ALA A 257 2.06 0.73 16.92
C ALA A 257 0.61 1.07 17.32
N MET A 258 0.40 1.59 18.54
CA MET A 258 -0.93 2.02 18.99
C MET A 258 -1.40 3.28 18.27
N ILE A 259 -0.49 4.22 17.97
CA ILE A 259 -0.82 5.42 17.18
C ILE A 259 -1.23 5.02 15.76
N GLU A 260 -0.48 4.13 15.13
CA GLU A 260 -0.78 3.63 13.80
C GLU A 260 -2.12 2.89 13.76
N LYS A 261 -2.40 2.05 14.78
CA LYS A 261 -3.71 1.41 14.95
C LYS A 261 -4.84 2.42 15.14
N TYR A 262 -4.64 3.45 15.97
CA TYR A 262 -5.63 4.52 16.17
C TYR A 262 -5.98 5.24 14.86
N VAL A 263 -4.96 5.66 14.12
CA VAL A 263 -5.12 6.35 12.81
C VAL A 263 -5.82 5.44 11.80
N LYS A 264 -5.50 4.15 11.83
CA LYS A 264 -6.12 3.13 10.97
C LYS A 264 -7.60 2.93 11.26
N ILE A 265 -8.00 2.86 12.53
CA ILE A 265 -9.43 2.83 12.92
C ILE A 265 -10.13 4.09 12.43
N ALA A 266 -9.52 5.26 12.64
CA ALA A 266 -10.12 6.53 12.23
C ALA A 266 -10.32 6.63 10.71
N ARG A 267 -9.31 6.20 9.94
CA ARG A 267 -9.37 6.16 8.47
C ARG A 267 -10.46 5.23 7.96
N PHE A 268 -10.68 4.11 8.66
CA PHE A 268 -11.75 3.17 8.35
C PHE A 268 -13.13 3.72 8.65
N ALA A 269 -13.32 4.22 9.87
CA ALA A 269 -14.60 4.70 10.37
C ALA A 269 -14.97 6.10 9.87
N GLY A 270 -14.06 6.76 9.12
CA GLY A 270 -14.21 8.17 8.75
C GLY A 270 -14.19 9.12 9.96
N ALA A 271 -13.68 8.66 11.11
CA ALA A 271 -13.73 9.36 12.39
C ALA A 271 -12.62 10.40 12.53
N TRP A 272 -12.43 11.25 11.52
CA TRP A 272 -11.35 12.24 11.46
C TRP A 272 -11.42 13.31 12.55
N GLU A 273 -12.61 13.57 13.11
CA GLU A 273 -12.77 14.44 14.29
C GLU A 273 -12.00 13.91 15.51
N HIS A 274 -11.94 12.59 15.70
CA HIS A 274 -11.21 11.96 16.80
C HIS A 274 -9.68 12.05 16.60
N VAL A 275 -9.22 12.07 15.35
CA VAL A 275 -7.81 12.29 15.00
C VAL A 275 -7.46 13.76 15.19
N ARG A 276 -8.29 14.68 14.69
CA ARG A 276 -8.14 16.12 14.85
C ARG A 276 -7.91 16.51 16.31
N GLY A 277 -8.77 16.02 17.22
CA GLY A 277 -8.69 16.36 18.64
C GLY A 277 -7.38 15.94 19.34
N ARG A 278 -6.64 14.98 18.76
CA ARG A 278 -5.43 14.40 19.36
C ARG A 278 -4.19 14.51 18.47
N LEU A 279 -4.29 15.18 17.31
CA LEU A 279 -3.28 15.16 16.27
C LEU A 279 -1.90 15.61 16.77
N THR A 280 -1.85 16.66 17.59
CA THR A 280 -0.60 17.17 18.18
C THR A 280 0.13 16.08 18.95
N SER A 281 -0.60 15.27 19.72
CA SER A 281 -0.05 14.17 20.50
C SER A 281 0.38 12.99 19.60
N LEU A 282 -0.44 12.64 18.61
CA LEU A 282 -0.14 11.57 17.66
C LEU A 282 1.13 11.89 16.84
N LEU A 283 1.23 13.10 16.29
CA LEU A 283 2.39 13.54 15.51
C LEU A 283 3.65 13.61 16.38
N ALA A 284 3.54 14.13 17.61
CA ALA A 284 4.67 14.16 18.54
C ALA A 284 5.15 12.74 18.89
N GLY A 285 4.23 11.80 19.08
CA GLY A 285 4.54 10.39 19.33
C GLY A 285 5.23 9.71 18.14
N LEU A 286 4.72 9.90 16.92
CA LEU A 286 5.32 9.36 15.69
C LEU A 286 6.72 9.92 15.45
N LEU A 287 6.91 11.23 15.66
CA LEU A 287 8.23 11.86 15.54
C LEU A 287 9.21 11.34 16.59
N LYS A 288 8.77 11.17 17.85
CA LYS A 288 9.61 10.64 18.93
C LYS A 288 10.03 9.18 18.68
N ALA A 289 9.17 8.40 18.04
CA ALA A 289 9.44 7.01 17.69
C ALA A 289 10.14 6.83 16.33
N GLU A 290 10.60 7.92 15.71
CA GLU A 290 11.24 7.95 14.38
C GLU A 290 10.39 7.32 13.25
N ARG A 291 9.08 7.18 13.45
CA ARG A 291 8.12 6.67 12.45
C ARG A 291 7.66 7.78 11.50
N THR A 292 8.61 8.48 10.92
CA THR A 292 8.35 9.63 10.02
C THR A 292 7.64 9.21 8.72
N GLN A 293 7.65 7.93 8.35
CA GLN A 293 6.94 7.39 7.19
C GLN A 293 5.42 7.46 7.32
N SER A 294 4.91 7.36 8.56
CA SER A 294 3.47 7.28 8.83
C SER A 294 2.82 8.67 8.83
N VAL A 295 3.62 9.74 8.81
CA VAL A 295 3.18 11.14 8.94
C VAL A 295 2.56 11.71 7.64
N PRO A 296 3.21 11.63 6.46
CA PRO A 296 2.61 12.13 5.23
C PRO A 296 1.23 11.55 4.88
N PRO A 297 0.99 10.21 4.92
CA PRO A 297 -0.31 9.66 4.56
C PRO A 297 -1.40 10.12 5.52
N LEU A 298 -1.13 10.12 6.84
CA LEU A 298 -2.03 10.64 7.86
C LEU A 298 -2.48 12.08 7.57
N LEU A 299 -1.52 12.96 7.28
CA LEU A 299 -1.81 14.38 7.02
C LEU A 299 -2.59 14.59 5.73
N ARG A 300 -2.25 13.86 4.66
CA ARG A 300 -2.98 13.95 3.38
C ARG A 300 -4.43 13.51 3.53
N ASP A 301 -4.67 12.41 4.23
CA ASP A 301 -6.03 11.94 4.48
C ASP A 301 -6.82 12.92 5.33
N LEU A 302 -6.19 13.46 6.38
CA LEU A 302 -6.82 14.45 7.25
C LEU A 302 -7.19 15.72 6.45
N PHE A 303 -6.29 16.24 5.62
CA PHE A 303 -6.57 17.42 4.79
C PHE A 303 -7.60 17.14 3.69
N ALA A 304 -7.68 15.91 3.19
CA ALA A 304 -8.74 15.52 2.25
C ALA A 304 -10.12 15.50 2.95
N ALA A 305 -10.18 15.02 4.19
CA ALA A 305 -11.41 15.00 4.98
C ALA A 305 -11.78 16.39 5.55
N GLN A 306 -10.78 17.19 5.90
CA GLN A 306 -10.92 18.47 6.60
C GLN A 306 -9.98 19.53 6.00
N PRO A 307 -10.36 20.16 4.87
CA PRO A 307 -9.47 21.05 4.14
C PRO A 307 -9.02 22.29 4.91
N GLU A 308 -9.84 22.75 5.86
CA GLU A 308 -9.60 23.94 6.71
C GLU A 308 -8.76 23.64 7.95
N PHE A 309 -8.38 22.37 8.18
CA PHE A 309 -7.64 22.00 9.36
C PHE A 309 -6.21 22.59 9.35
N GLU A 310 -5.78 23.14 10.49
CA GLU A 310 -4.42 23.64 10.70
C GLU A 310 -3.84 23.13 12.02
N ILE A 311 -2.52 22.93 12.07
CA ILE A 311 -1.81 22.55 13.30
C ILE A 311 -1.68 23.80 14.18
N GLY A 312 -2.36 23.82 15.33
CA GLY A 312 -2.32 24.97 16.24
C GLY A 312 -0.98 25.18 16.94
N ASN A 313 -0.14 24.15 17.07
CA ASN A 313 1.21 24.26 17.64
C ASN A 313 2.24 24.50 16.53
N THR A 314 2.68 25.75 16.38
CA THR A 314 3.63 26.15 15.32
C THR A 314 4.99 25.47 15.45
N THR A 315 5.52 25.26 16.66
CA THR A 315 6.79 24.54 16.87
C THR A 315 6.69 23.10 16.37
N LEU A 316 5.58 22.42 16.62
CA LEU A 316 5.33 21.08 16.08
C LEU A 316 5.17 21.12 14.56
N ALA A 317 4.44 22.10 14.02
CA ALA A 317 4.26 22.25 12.58
C ALA A 317 5.60 22.41 11.84
N LEU A 318 6.55 23.16 12.40
CA LEU A 318 7.91 23.30 11.86
C LEU A 318 8.65 21.97 11.82
N ARG A 319 8.66 21.22 12.94
CA ARG A 319 9.30 19.90 13.03
C ARG A 319 8.69 18.88 12.08
N VAL A 320 7.36 18.88 11.95
CA VAL A 320 6.63 17.99 11.04
C VAL A 320 6.94 18.37 9.59
N ALA A 321 6.98 19.66 9.26
CA ALA A 321 7.32 20.12 7.91
C ALA A 321 8.74 19.71 7.51
N ASP A 322 9.72 19.79 8.42
CA ASP A 322 11.08 19.32 8.17
C ASP A 322 11.11 17.80 7.91
N ALA A 323 10.47 17.00 8.77
CA ALA A 323 10.42 15.54 8.63
C ALA A 323 9.73 15.09 7.32
N VAL A 324 8.74 15.85 6.86
CA VAL A 324 8.04 15.59 5.59
C VAL A 324 8.88 16.03 4.38
N ARG A 325 9.59 17.15 4.50
CA ARG A 325 10.51 17.68 3.47
C ARG A 325 11.69 16.74 3.23
N GLU A 326 12.32 16.24 4.29
CA GLU A 326 13.43 15.27 4.21
C GLU A 326 13.07 13.99 3.43
N ARG A 327 11.77 13.67 3.37
CA ARG A 327 11.24 12.54 2.60
C ARG A 327 10.82 12.89 1.16
N GLY A 328 11.07 14.12 0.72
CA GLY A 328 10.77 14.60 -0.63
C GLY A 328 9.35 15.12 -0.85
N ASP A 329 8.54 15.30 0.20
CA ASP A 329 7.18 15.85 0.07
C ASP A 329 7.12 17.36 0.41
N SER A 330 7.87 18.15 -0.35
CA SER A 330 7.97 19.60 -0.18
C SER A 330 6.64 20.33 -0.37
N LYS A 331 5.69 19.75 -1.14
CA LYS A 331 4.34 20.32 -1.31
C LYS A 331 3.52 20.25 -0.02
N LEU A 332 3.57 19.12 0.69
CA LEU A 332 2.89 18.97 1.97
C LEU A 332 3.56 19.83 3.05
N ALA A 333 4.90 19.95 3.03
CA ALA A 333 5.63 20.87 3.92
C ALA A 333 5.18 22.34 3.72
N VAL A 334 5.02 22.80 2.47
CA VAL A 334 4.46 24.13 2.19
C VAL A 334 3.04 24.28 2.73
N ARG A 335 2.15 23.29 2.50
CA ARG A 335 0.76 23.31 3.02
C ARG A 335 0.73 23.46 4.54
N LEU A 336 1.63 22.77 5.25
CA LEU A 336 1.72 22.82 6.71
C LEU A 336 2.16 24.19 7.23
N LEU A 337 3.08 24.86 6.53
CA LEU A 337 3.67 26.13 6.96
C LEU A 337 2.93 27.37 6.47
N GLN A 338 2.13 27.26 5.40
CA GLN A 338 1.54 28.39 4.68
C GLN A 338 0.79 29.39 5.58
N ASN A 339 0.08 28.90 6.60
CA ASN A 339 -0.71 29.75 7.51
C ASN A 339 -0.16 29.83 8.94
N GLN A 340 0.95 29.17 9.25
CA GLN A 340 1.49 29.10 10.62
C GLN A 340 1.85 30.47 11.20
N HIS A 341 2.34 31.38 10.36
CA HIS A 341 2.66 32.76 10.74
C HIS A 341 1.44 33.58 11.22
N LYS A 342 0.21 33.15 10.89
CA LYS A 342 -1.03 33.77 11.36
C LYS A 342 -1.53 33.18 12.68
N LEU A 343 -1.12 31.95 12.99
CA LEU A 343 -1.58 31.21 14.17
C LEU A 343 -0.78 31.52 15.43
N THR A 344 0.51 31.83 15.28
CA THR A 344 1.36 32.20 16.41
C THR A 344 1.43 33.72 16.62
N LYS A 345 1.54 34.15 17.87
CA LYS A 345 1.83 35.55 18.25
C LYS A 345 3.31 35.80 18.55
N ASP A 346 4.12 34.73 18.58
CA ASP A 346 5.56 34.82 18.83
C ASP A 346 6.29 35.25 17.55
N SER A 347 6.87 36.45 17.57
CA SER A 347 7.63 37.02 16.47
C SER A 347 8.77 36.13 15.98
N LYS A 348 9.38 35.32 16.86
CA LYS A 348 10.46 34.39 16.50
C LYS A 348 9.93 33.22 15.66
N LEU A 349 8.88 32.56 16.14
CA LEU A 349 8.24 31.45 15.41
C LEU A 349 7.55 31.92 14.12
N GLN A 350 7.01 33.15 14.09
CA GLN A 350 6.51 33.76 12.87
C GLN A 350 7.62 33.91 11.83
N ARG A 351 8.77 34.51 12.21
CA ARG A 351 9.91 34.68 11.29
C ARG A 351 10.49 33.35 10.83
N GLU A 352 10.57 32.36 11.72
CA GLU A 352 11.08 31.02 11.41
C GLU A 352 10.17 30.28 10.42
N SER A 353 8.86 30.28 10.65
CA SER A 353 7.89 29.62 9.76
C SER A 353 7.87 30.23 8.36
N ILE A 354 7.91 31.56 8.26
CA ILE A 354 7.99 32.26 6.96
C ILE A 354 9.33 31.98 6.27
N GLY A 355 10.44 31.97 7.01
CA GLY A 355 11.77 31.67 6.48
C GLY A 355 11.82 30.28 5.87
N LYS A 356 11.47 29.25 6.65
CA LYS A 356 11.42 27.85 6.16
C LYS A 356 10.49 27.68 4.97
N LEU A 357 9.32 28.31 4.98
CA LEU A 357 8.38 28.29 3.86
C LEU A 357 9.00 28.86 2.58
N ALA A 358 9.67 30.02 2.67
CA ALA A 358 10.33 30.66 1.54
C ALA A 358 11.46 29.78 0.99
N ASP A 359 12.25 29.17 1.86
CA ASP A 359 13.38 28.31 1.46
C ASP A 359 12.91 27.04 0.75
N ILE A 360 11.82 26.42 1.20
CA ILE A 360 11.22 25.26 0.52
C ILE A 360 10.67 25.65 -0.86
N LEU A 361 10.02 26.81 -0.97
CA LEU A 361 9.46 27.30 -2.23
C LEU A 361 10.54 27.57 -3.28
N GLU A 362 11.68 28.10 -2.87
CA GLU A 362 12.79 28.40 -3.78
C GLU A 362 13.64 27.17 -4.11
N ALA A 363 14.06 26.41 -3.09
CA ALA A 363 15.01 25.31 -3.28
C ALA A 363 14.36 24.04 -3.83
N ASP A 364 13.13 23.71 -3.39
CA ASP A 364 12.53 22.40 -3.71
C ASP A 364 11.43 22.51 -4.78
N LEU A 365 10.76 23.66 -4.90
CA LEU A 365 9.62 23.85 -5.79
C LEU A 365 9.88 24.84 -6.93
N GLU A 366 11.08 25.41 -7.03
CA GLU A 366 11.50 26.32 -8.09
C GLU A 366 10.55 27.52 -8.30
N ARG A 367 10.00 28.08 -7.20
CA ARG A 367 9.10 29.25 -7.20
C ARG A 367 9.72 30.45 -6.48
N PRO A 368 10.79 31.06 -7.04
CA PRO A 368 11.49 32.19 -6.41
C PRO A 368 10.62 33.45 -6.31
N ASP A 369 9.65 33.62 -7.22
CA ASP A 369 8.69 34.74 -7.24
C ASP A 369 7.78 34.75 -6.00
N ILE A 370 7.34 33.57 -5.55
CA ILE A 370 6.53 33.41 -4.35
C ILE A 370 7.42 33.49 -3.10
N ALA A 371 8.60 32.89 -3.13
CA ALA A 371 9.56 32.95 -2.02
C ALA A 371 9.95 34.39 -1.66
N ALA A 372 10.19 35.25 -2.66
CA ALA A 372 10.50 36.67 -2.46
C ALA A 372 9.38 37.43 -1.70
N LYS A 373 8.11 37.12 -1.99
CA LYS A 373 6.96 37.72 -1.27
C LYS A 373 6.95 37.35 0.20
N TYR A 374 7.23 36.09 0.53
CA TYR A 374 7.32 35.64 1.92
C TYR A 374 8.54 36.23 2.64
N ARG A 375 9.69 36.38 1.97
CA ARG A 375 10.85 37.08 2.55
C ARG A 375 10.55 38.55 2.88
N ALA A 376 9.91 39.27 1.97
CA ALA A 376 9.47 40.64 2.23
C ALA A 376 8.45 40.73 3.37
N LEU A 377 7.63 39.69 3.57
CA LEU A 377 6.73 39.60 4.73
C LEU A 377 7.51 39.39 6.05
N ARG A 378 8.56 38.55 6.04
CA ARG A 378 9.43 38.31 7.20
C ARG A 378 10.11 39.58 7.69
N GLU A 379 10.59 40.44 6.79
CA GLU A 379 11.26 41.71 7.12
C GLU A 379 10.36 42.70 7.85
N LYS A 380 9.04 42.65 7.62
CA LYS A 380 8.06 43.51 8.29
C LYS A 380 7.76 43.09 9.73
N ILE A 381 8.20 41.91 10.15
CA ILE A 381 7.97 41.40 11.51
C ILE A 381 9.13 41.85 12.40
N PRO A 382 8.88 42.68 13.43
CA PRO A 382 9.93 43.21 14.28
C PRO A 382 10.68 42.10 15.00
N GLU A 383 12.01 42.20 14.99
CA GLU A 383 12.90 41.32 15.74
C GLU A 383 12.85 41.76 17.21
N LYS A 384 12.05 41.06 18.01
CA LYS A 384 12.01 41.33 19.46
C LYS A 384 13.25 40.68 20.09
N PRO A 385 14.12 41.42 20.79
CA PRO A 385 15.25 40.82 21.50
C PRO A 385 14.72 39.89 22.60
N ALA A 386 15.52 38.88 22.95
CA ALA A 386 15.23 37.95 24.04
C ALA A 386 14.93 38.73 25.34
N PRO A 387 14.03 38.27 26.22
CA PRO A 387 13.89 38.87 27.54
C PRO A 387 15.24 38.77 28.25
N ASP A 388 15.75 39.91 28.72
CA ASP A 388 16.92 39.96 29.59
C ASP A 388 16.69 39.04 30.79
N ASP A 389 17.67 38.19 31.05
CA ASP A 389 17.80 37.38 32.26
C ASP A 389 18.09 38.32 33.43
N ASP A 390 17.07 39.05 33.87
CA ASP A 390 17.15 39.98 34.98
C ASP A 390 16.90 39.21 36.28
N GLY A 391 18.00 38.76 36.86
CA GLY A 391 18.21 38.74 38.31
C GLY A 391 17.58 37.60 39.12
N LEU A 392 18.39 36.60 39.45
CA LEU A 392 18.51 36.15 40.84
C LEU A 392 19.99 35.91 41.18
N SER A 393 20.62 37.02 41.55
CA SER A 393 21.75 37.02 42.48
C SER A 393 21.33 36.33 43.78
N LEU A 394 21.95 35.20 44.10
CA LEU A 394 22.09 34.71 45.46
C LEU A 394 23.54 34.26 45.64
N ALA A 395 24.41 35.23 45.93
CA ALA A 395 25.53 35.03 46.82
C ALA A 395 25.11 35.57 48.19
N ASP A 396 24.81 34.66 49.11
CA ASP A 396 25.29 34.58 50.50
C ASP A 396 24.56 33.47 51.27
#